data_AF-A0A7X0GR83-F1
#
_entry.id   AF-A0A7X0GR83-F1
#
_cell.length_a   1.000
_cell.length_b   1.000
_cell.length_c   1.000
_cell.angle_alpha   90.00
_cell.angle_beta   90.00
_cell.angle_gamma   90.00
#
_symmetry.space_group_name_H-M   'P 1'
#
loop_
_entity.id
_entity.type
_entity.pdbx_description
1 polymer ?
#
loop_
_entity_poly.entity_id
_entity_poly.type
_entity_poly.pdbx_seq_one_letter_code
_entity_poly.pdbx_strand_id
1 'polypeptide(L)'
;MQLRCRAHVVDDPAEKAALLNRQVDHFQPRGGSARAAVGEAPYGRMLAGIRGLRLEVTDVRATFKYANHRPAEVRDRIAAGLADRSGPGDSRARAHLLRRQEA
;
A
#
# COMPACT_ATOMS: atom_id res chain seq x y z
N MET A 1 8.71 -4.12 1.73
CA MET A 1 8.96 -3.13 0.67
C MET A 1 9.55 -1.90 1.32
N GLN A 2 10.53 -1.27 0.70
CA GLN A 2 11.12 0.01 1.14
C GLN A 2 11.06 0.97 -0.04
N LEU A 3 10.65 2.21 0.24
CA LEU A 3 10.62 3.31 -0.74
C LEU A 3 11.61 4.37 -0.28
N ARG A 4 12.49 4.83 -1.18
CA ARG A 4 13.24 6.06 -0.98
C ARG A 4 12.47 7.17 -1.68
N CYS A 5 12.23 8.26 -0.97
CA CYS A 5 11.42 9.35 -1.48
C CYS A 5 12.09 10.71 -1.26
N ARG A 6 11.82 11.63 -2.17
CA ARG A 6 11.94 13.07 -1.92
C ARG A 6 10.60 13.56 -1.37
N ALA A 7 10.63 14.15 -0.18
CA ALA A 7 9.44 14.71 0.44
C ALA A 7 9.21 16.14 -0.06
N HIS A 8 8.00 16.41 -0.55
CA HIS A 8 7.52 17.75 -0.89
C HIS A 8 6.45 18.14 0.11
N VAL A 9 6.62 19.30 0.73
CA VAL A 9 5.71 19.76 1.76
C VAL A 9 4.56 20.54 1.13
N VAL A 10 3.33 20.23 1.54
CA VAL A 10 2.10 20.87 1.05
C VAL A 10 1.59 21.78 2.16
N ASP A 11 1.74 23.09 1.98
CA ASP A 11 1.31 24.12 2.94
C ASP A 11 -0.05 24.71 2.61
N ASP A 12 -0.35 24.86 1.32
CA ASP A 12 -1.56 25.51 0.87
C ASP A 12 -2.79 24.81 1.49
N PRO A 13 -3.65 25.54 2.21
CA PRO A 13 -4.80 24.94 2.88
C PRO A 13 -5.76 24.21 1.91
N ALA A 14 -5.94 24.69 0.68
CA ALA A 14 -6.81 24.07 -0.30
C ALA A 14 -6.17 22.78 -0.86
N GLU A 15 -4.86 22.78 -1.13
CA GLU A 15 -4.13 21.57 -1.51
C GLU A 15 -4.12 20.52 -0.40
N LYS A 16 -3.96 20.95 0.87
CA LYS A 16 -4.08 20.05 2.04
C LYS A 16 -5.48 19.44 2.13
N ALA A 17 -6.53 20.24 1.95
CA ALA A 17 -7.90 19.75 1.92
C ALA A 17 -8.11 18.73 0.79
N ALA A 18 -7.62 19.01 -0.41
CA ALA A 18 -7.69 18.10 -1.54
C ALA A 18 -6.93 16.78 -1.28
N LEU A 19 -5.75 16.85 -0.68
CA LEU A 19 -4.96 15.68 -0.30
C LEU A 19 -5.70 14.81 0.72
N LEU A 20 -6.23 15.42 1.79
CA LEU A 20 -6.98 14.71 2.84
C LEU A 20 -8.23 14.05 2.27
N ASN A 21 -8.99 14.77 1.44
CA ASN A 21 -10.18 14.25 0.80
C ASN A 21 -9.89 13.03 -0.08
N ARG A 22 -8.79 13.02 -0.85
CA ARG A 22 -8.38 11.81 -1.60
C ARG A 22 -8.06 10.62 -0.69
N GLN A 23 -7.46 10.86 0.47
CA GLN A 23 -7.19 9.80 1.45
C GLN A 23 -8.48 9.25 2.06
N VAL A 24 -9.41 10.13 2.44
CA VAL A 24 -10.73 9.73 2.95
C VAL A 24 -11.48 8.90 1.91
N ASP A 25 -11.54 9.36 0.65
CA ASP A 25 -12.22 8.63 -0.44
C ASP A 25 -11.61 7.22 -0.64
N HIS A 26 -10.29 7.07 -0.49
CA HIS A 26 -9.60 5.79 -0.60
C HIS A 26 -9.88 4.82 0.56
N PHE A 27 -9.84 5.31 1.81
CA PHE A 27 -9.99 4.47 3.00
C PHE A 27 -11.44 4.33 3.49
N GLN A 28 -12.33 5.20 3.04
CA GLN A 28 -13.76 5.19 3.33
C GLN A 28 -14.57 5.24 2.02
N PRO A 29 -14.47 4.21 1.16
CA PRO A 29 -15.11 4.21 -0.16
C PRO A 29 -16.65 4.23 -0.09
N ARG A 30 -17.25 3.89 1.06
CA ARG A 30 -18.70 4.01 1.29
C ARG A 30 -19.13 5.42 1.72
N GLY A 31 -18.19 6.34 1.90
CA GLY A 31 -18.43 7.69 2.40
C GLY A 31 -18.73 7.74 3.90
N GLY A 32 -19.43 8.80 4.33
CA GLY A 32 -19.82 9.03 5.73
C GLY A 32 -19.03 10.12 6.45
N SER A 33 -17.91 10.58 5.87
CA SER A 33 -17.17 11.75 6.34
C SER A 33 -17.59 13.01 5.58
N ALA A 34 -17.70 14.14 6.27
CA ALA A 34 -17.85 15.44 5.62
C ALA A 34 -16.59 15.78 4.79
N ARG A 35 -16.73 16.61 3.76
CA ARG A 35 -15.58 17.06 2.98
C ARG A 35 -14.77 18.06 3.78
N ALA A 36 -13.45 17.95 3.72
CA ALA A 36 -12.58 19.00 4.20
C ALA A 36 -12.56 20.14 3.18
N ALA A 37 -12.87 21.36 3.62
CA ALA A 37 -12.78 22.59 2.84
C ALA A 37 -12.25 23.71 3.74
N VAL A 38 -11.55 24.68 3.14
CA VAL A 38 -10.88 25.75 3.89
C VAL A 38 -11.91 26.64 4.54
N GLY A 39 -11.80 26.83 5.86
CA GLY A 39 -12.73 27.68 6.62
C GLY A 39 -14.11 27.06 6.88
N GLU A 40 -14.43 25.90 6.31
CA GLU A 40 -15.74 25.27 6.43
C GLU A 40 -15.78 24.23 7.55
N ALA A 41 -16.88 24.20 8.30
CA ALA A 41 -17.11 23.16 9.31
C ALA A 41 -17.39 21.78 8.64
N PRO A 42 -17.04 20.66 9.28
CA PRO A 42 -16.42 20.56 10.60
C PRO A 42 -14.89 20.62 10.60
N TYR A 43 -14.23 20.44 9.45
CA TYR A 43 -12.80 20.15 9.40
C TYR A 43 -11.89 21.32 9.02
N GLY A 44 -12.43 22.41 8.45
CA GLY A 44 -11.63 23.50 7.88
C GLY A 44 -10.65 24.14 8.86
N ARG A 45 -11.07 24.36 10.11
CA ARG A 45 -10.18 24.86 11.18
C ARG A 45 -9.07 23.89 11.57
N MET A 46 -9.29 22.59 11.37
CA MET A 46 -8.34 21.53 11.75
C MET A 46 -7.20 21.39 10.73
N LEU A 47 -7.36 21.91 9.51
CA LEU A 47 -6.34 21.88 8.46
C LEU A 47 -5.03 22.57 8.89
N ALA A 48 -5.10 23.58 9.76
CA ALA A 48 -3.94 24.27 10.30
C ALA A 48 -3.11 23.39 11.25
N GLY A 49 -3.74 22.39 11.89
CA GLY A 49 -3.09 21.49 12.84
C GLY A 49 -2.33 20.33 12.21
N ILE A 50 -2.34 20.21 10.87
CA ILE A 50 -1.69 19.11 10.14
C ILE A 50 -0.75 19.62 9.05
N ARG A 51 0.25 18.79 8.72
CA ARG A 51 1.16 19.01 7.61
C ARG A 51 0.91 17.99 6.49
N GLY A 52 0.69 18.49 5.28
CA GLY A 52 0.60 17.64 4.09
C GLY A 52 1.99 17.30 3.54
N LEU A 53 2.17 16.07 3.09
CA LEU A 53 3.37 15.60 2.40
C LEU A 53 2.98 14.91 1.10
N ARG A 54 3.68 15.23 0.02
CA ARG A 54 3.71 14.45 -1.21
C ARG A 54 5.08 13.78 -1.33
N LEU A 55 5.10 12.46 -1.30
CA LEU A 55 6.34 11.69 -1.42
C LEU A 55 6.55 11.33 -2.90
N GLU A 56 7.55 11.94 -3.52
CA GLU A 56 8.02 11.53 -4.83
C GLU A 56 8.94 10.32 -4.65
N VAL A 57 8.51 9.16 -5.14
CA VAL A 57 9.28 7.91 -5.05
C VAL A 57 10.45 7.99 -6.02
N THR A 58 11.68 8.00 -5.49
CA THR A 58 12.92 8.08 -6.27
C THR A 58 13.58 6.72 -6.43
N ASP A 59 13.33 5.78 -5.51
CA ASP A 59 13.85 4.41 -5.59
C ASP A 59 12.94 3.43 -4.84
N VAL A 60 12.93 2.16 -5.26
CA VAL A 60 12.12 1.09 -4.68
C VAL A 60 12.97 -0.15 -4.44
N ARG A 61 13.08 -0.56 -3.17
CA ARG A 61 13.70 -1.82 -2.78
C ARG A 61 12.63 -2.77 -2.23
N ALA A 62 12.28 -3.79 -3.02
CA ALA A 62 11.34 -4.81 -2.61
C ALA A 62 12.02 -6.17 -2.47
N THR A 63 11.75 -6.86 -1.35
CA THR A 63 12.10 -8.26 -1.17
C THR A 63 10.82 -9.05 -0.94
N PHE A 64 10.60 -10.08 -1.74
CA PHE A 64 9.52 -11.02 -1.56
C PHE A 64 10.09 -12.34 -1.03
N LYS A 65 9.54 -12.84 0.08
CA LYS A 65 9.95 -14.13 0.65
C LYS A 65 9.01 -15.21 0.13
N TYR A 66 9.57 -16.12 -0.66
CA TYR A 66 8.85 -17.27 -1.22
C TYR A 66 9.32 -18.60 -0.61
N ALA A 67 9.85 -18.60 0.62
CA ALA A 67 10.33 -19.83 1.28
C ALA A 67 11.38 -20.64 0.49
N ASN A 68 12.16 -20.00 -0.40
CA ASN A 68 13.12 -20.68 -1.28
C ASN A 68 14.19 -21.52 -0.56
N HIS A 69 14.53 -21.19 0.70
CA HIS A 69 15.52 -21.94 1.48
C HIS A 69 14.90 -23.08 2.33
N ARG A 70 13.62 -23.42 2.13
CA ARG A 70 12.98 -24.54 2.82
C ARG A 70 13.26 -25.86 2.08
N PRO A 71 13.27 -27.01 2.80
CA PRO A 71 13.32 -28.33 2.17
C PRO A 71 12.24 -28.52 1.11
N ALA A 72 12.48 -29.39 0.13
CA ALA A 72 11.58 -29.62 -1.01
C ALA A 72 10.17 -30.00 -0.54
N GLU A 73 10.04 -30.86 0.46
CA GLU A 73 8.77 -31.34 1.01
C GLU A 73 7.94 -30.20 1.61
N VAL A 74 8.62 -29.24 2.24
CA VAL A 74 7.98 -28.04 2.79
C VAL A 74 7.53 -27.13 1.65
N ARG A 75 8.31 -27.00 0.59
CA ARG A 75 7.93 -26.23 -0.60
C ARG A 75 6.72 -26.86 -1.30
N ASP A 76 6.68 -28.17 -1.49
CA ASP A 76 5.56 -28.86 -2.14
C ASP A 76 4.26 -28.67 -1.37
N ARG A 77 4.31 -28.78 -0.04
CA ARG A 77 3.16 -28.50 0.82
C ARG A 77 2.68 -27.05 0.73
N ILE A 78 3.62 -26.09 0.63
CA ILE A 78 3.28 -24.68 0.40
C ILE A 78 2.63 -24.51 -0.98
N ALA A 79 3.18 -25.13 -2.03
CA ALA A 79 2.61 -25.07 -3.38
C ALA A 79 1.18 -25.62 -3.43
N ALA A 80 0.92 -26.74 -2.74
CA ALA A 80 -0.40 -27.34 -2.61
C ALA A 80 -1.37 -26.40 -1.87
N GLY A 81 -0.97 -25.86 -0.72
CA GLY A 81 -1.81 -24.93 0.04
C GLY A 81 -2.10 -23.61 -0.70
N LEU A 82 -1.16 -23.11 -1.50
CA LEU A 82 -1.39 -21.96 -2.37
C LEU A 82 -2.38 -22.27 -3.50
N ALA A 83 -2.32 -23.47 -4.07
CA ALA A 83 -3.28 -23.91 -5.09
C ALA A 83 -4.69 -24.07 -4.51
N ASP A 84 -4.80 -24.69 -3.33
CA ASP A 84 -6.06 -24.94 -2.65
C ASP A 84 -6.75 -23.63 -2.22
N ARG A 85 -6.00 -22.71 -1.61
CA ARG A 85 -6.53 -21.41 -1.19
C ARG A 85 -6.96 -20.51 -2.37
N SER A 86 -6.21 -20.54 -3.47
CA SER A 86 -6.47 -19.78 -4.71
C SER A 86 -6.82 -18.30 -4.50
N GLY A 87 -6.18 -17.65 -3.53
CA GLY A 87 -6.39 -16.23 -3.22
C GLY A 87 -5.58 -15.27 -4.09
N PRO A 88 -5.82 -13.95 -3.95
CA PRO A 88 -5.05 -12.93 -4.67
C PRO A 88 -3.53 -13.08 -4.47
N GLY A 89 -2.81 -13.32 -5.57
CA GLY A 89 -1.36 -13.47 -5.57
C GLY A 89 -0.84 -14.91 -5.38
N ASP A 90 -1.69 -15.87 -5.04
CA ASP A 90 -1.28 -17.25 -4.75
C ASP A 90 -0.74 -17.98 -5.99
N SER A 91 -1.36 -17.78 -7.15
CA SER A 91 -0.89 -18.36 -8.42
C SER A 91 0.52 -17.91 -8.78
N ARG A 92 0.83 -16.62 -8.59
CA ARG A 92 2.18 -16.06 -8.83
C ARG A 92 3.19 -16.55 -7.81
N ALA A 93 2.80 -16.64 -6.54
CA ALA A 93 3.66 -17.17 -5.48
C ALA A 93 4.00 -18.66 -5.71
N ARG A 94 3.00 -19.46 -6.08
CA ARG A 94 3.16 -20.88 -6.43
C ARG A 94 4.08 -21.05 -7.63
N ALA A 95 3.86 -20.29 -8.71
CA ALA A 95 4.72 -20.34 -9.89
C ALA A 95 6.18 -19.95 -9.57
N HIS A 96 6.42 -18.99 -8.67
CA HIS A 96 7.78 -18.66 -8.24
C HIS A 96 8.45 -19.81 -7.49
N LEU A 97 7.71 -20.47 -6.61
CA LEU A 97 8.21 -21.58 -5.81
C LEU A 97 8.65 -22.76 -6.68
N LEU A 98 7.81 -23.15 -7.64
CA LEU A 98 8.03 -24.31 -8.52
C LEU A 98 9.19 -24.08 -9.52
N ARG A 99 9.30 -22.88 -10.11
CA ARG A 99 10.41 -22.57 -11.04
C ARG A 99 11.80 -22.71 -10.43
N ARG A 100 11.93 -22.65 -9.10
CA ARG A 100 13.20 -22.81 -8.37
C ARG A 100 13.37 -24.20 -7.75
N GLN A 101 12.50 -25.15 -8.08
CA GLN A 101 12.69 -26.57 -7.82
C GLN A 101 13.26 -27.30 -9.04
N GLU A 102 13.04 -26.76 -10.24
CA GLU A 102 13.49 -27.33 -11.52
C GLU A 102 14.94 -26.98 -11.89
N ALA A 103 15.57 -26.04 -11.17
CA ALA A 103 16.94 -25.55 -11.38
C ALA A 103 17.81 -25.88 -10.17
#